data_AF-A0A2D8AB40-F1
#
_entry.id   AF-A0A2D8AB40-F1
#
_cell.length_a   1.000
_cell.length_b   1.000
_cell.length_c   1.000
_cell.angle_alpha   90.00
_cell.angle_beta   90.00
_cell.angle_gamma   90.00
#
_symmetry.space_group_name_H-M   'P 1'
#
loop_
_entity.id
_entity.type
_entity.pdbx_description
1 polymer ?
#
loop_
_entity_poly.entity_id
_entity_poly.type
_entity_poly.pdbx_seq_one_letter_code
_entity_poly.pdbx_strand_id
1 'polypeptide(L)' 'MNNDLITQEALSEWLSEHSDWQVRDGALYRSMALTNFSCAMHLANQIAVLAEQQDHHPQLNVSWGS' A
#
# COMPACT_ATOMS: atom_id res chain seq x y z
N MET A 1 7.89 13.61 18.59
CA MET A 1 7.23 12.57 17.79
C MET A 1 5.75 12.73 18.06
N ASN A 2 5.00 13.28 17.11
CA ASN A 2 3.56 13.45 17.28
C ASN A 2 2.91 12.08 17.19
N ASN A 3 2.14 11.73 18.22
CA ASN A 3 1.42 10.48 18.31
C ASN A 3 0.09 10.59 17.55
N ASP A 4 0.16 10.91 16.26
CA ASP A 4 -0.99 11.03 15.35
C ASP A 4 -1.34 9.66 14.77
N LEU A 5 -1.35 8.63 15.62
CA LEU A 5 -1.80 7.30 15.22
C LEU A 5 -3.32 7.34 15.04
N ILE A 6 -3.78 6.82 13.91
CA ILE A 6 -5.21 6.62 13.67
C ILE A 6 -5.80 5.73 14.77
N THR A 7 -7.01 6.03 15.23
CA THR A 7 -7.70 5.19 16.21
C THR A 7 -8.17 3.89 15.56
N GLN A 8 -8.43 2.87 16.39
CA GLN A 8 -8.92 1.59 15.89
C GLN A 8 -10.27 1.71 15.18
N GLU A 9 -11.13 2.61 15.66
CA GLU A 9 -12.45 2.86 15.09
C GLU A 9 -12.33 3.50 13.70
N ALA A 10 -11.52 4.55 13.59
CA ALA A 10 -11.28 5.22 12.30
C ALA A 10 -10.59 4.29 11.29
N LEU A 11 -9.68 3.43 11.75
CA LEU A 11 -9.07 2.40 10.91
C LEU A 11 -10.11 1.37 10.43
N SER A 12 -11.01 0.95 11.30
CA SER A 12 -12.06 -0.03 10.96
C SER A 12 -13.06 0.52 9.96
N GLU A 13 -13.46 1.79 10.11
CA GLU A 13 -14.31 2.50 9.16
C GLU A 13 -13.62 2.61 7.80
N TRP A 14 -12.36 3.06 7.77
CA TRP A 14 -11.60 3.17 6.53
C TRP A 14 -11.46 1.83 5.80
N LEU A 15 -11.17 0.73 6.54
CA LEU A 15 -11.06 -0.61 5.98
C LEU A 15 -12.39 -1.13 5.41
N SER A 16 -13.54 -0.69 5.94
CA SER A 16 -14.85 -1.07 5.41
C SER A 16 -15.10 -0.50 4.01
N GLU A 17 -14.49 0.64 3.69
CA GLU A 17 -14.55 1.29 2.38
C GLU A 17 -13.42 0.82 1.43
N HIS A 18 -12.37 0.21 1.99
CA HIS A 18 -11.13 -0.14 1.28
C HIS A 18 -10.81 -1.64 1.42
N SER A 19 -11.75 -2.50 0.99
CA SER A 19 -11.69 -3.95 1.19
C SER A 19 -10.47 -4.68 0.58
N ASP A 20 -9.77 -4.05 -0.37
CA ASP A 20 -8.52 -4.59 -0.93
C ASP A 20 -7.32 -4.45 0.02
N TRP A 21 -7.45 -3.62 1.06
CA TRP A 21 -6.43 -3.40 2.09
C TRP A 21 -6.75 -4.23 3.33
N GLN A 22 -5.69 -4.64 4.02
CA GLN A 22 -5.80 -5.38 5.27
C GLN A 22 -4.67 -4.97 6.22
N VAL A 23 -4.88 -5.14 7.52
CA VAL A 23 -3.84 -4.91 8.53
C VAL A 23 -3.07 -6.21 8.75
N ARG A 24 -1.74 -6.14 8.70
CA ARG A 24 -0.83 -7.23 9.11
C ARG A 24 0.31 -6.61 9.89
N ASP A 25 0.68 -7.18 11.03
CA ASP A 25 1.83 -6.74 11.83
C ASP A 25 1.88 -5.22 12.11
N GLY A 26 0.72 -4.60 12.29
CA GLY A 26 0.59 -3.16 12.56
C GLY A 26 0.72 -2.24 11.34
N ALA A 27 0.76 -2.77 10.12
CA ALA A 27 0.80 -1.99 8.87
C ALA A 27 -0.30 -2.41 7.88
N LEU A 28 -0.58 -1.53 6.91
CA LEU A 28 -1.53 -1.79 5.83
C LEU A 28 -0.86 -2.52 4.67
N TYR A 29 -1.51 -3.57 4.18
CA TYR A 29 -1.05 -4.40 3.06
C TYR A 29 -2.13 -4.54 2.00
N ARG A 30 -1.70 -4.46 0.74
CA ARG A 30 -2.53 -4.74 -0.44
C ARG A 30 -1.71 -5.54 -1.45
N SER A 31 -2.38 -6.47 -2.13
CA SER A 31 -1.80 -7.20 -3.27
C SER A 31 -2.64 -6.91 -4.52
N MET A 32 -1.98 -6.75 -5.66
CA MET A 32 -2.63 -6.39 -6.92
C MET A 32 -2.12 -7.31 -8.03
N ALA A 33 -3.02 -8.05 -8.67
CA ALA A 33 -2.72 -8.80 -9.88
C ALA A 33 -2.88 -7.89 -11.09
N LEU A 34 -1.86 -7.85 -11.96
CA LEU A 34 -1.85 -7.02 -13.16
C LEU A 34 -1.68 -7.89 -14.40
N THR A 35 -2.16 -7.39 -15.55
CA THR A 35 -2.26 -8.17 -16.79
C THR A 35 -0.92 -8.70 -17.30
N ASN A 36 0.17 -7.97 -17.07
CA ASN A 36 1.52 -8.38 -17.44
C ASN A 36 2.57 -7.66 -16.57
N PHE A 37 3.84 -8.09 -16.67
CA PHE A 37 4.94 -7.56 -15.88
C PHE A 37 5.22 -6.07 -16.17
N SER A 38 5.02 -5.62 -17.41
CA SER A 38 5.20 -4.22 -17.79
C SER A 38 4.21 -3.32 -17.03
N CYS A 39 2.94 -3.73 -16.90
CA CYS A 39 1.97 -3.02 -16.06
C CYS A 39 2.41 -2.95 -14.59
N ALA A 40 2.99 -4.03 -14.05
CA ALA A 40 3.50 -4.04 -12.67
C ALA A 40 4.65 -3.04 -12.46
N MET A 41 5.60 -3.01 -13.39
CA MET A 41 6.70 -2.04 -13.34
C MET A 41 6.21 -0.59 -13.48
N HIS A 42 5.24 -0.33 -14.37
CA HIS A 42 4.65 1.01 -14.51
C HIS A 42 3.95 1.49 -13.24
N LEU A 43 3.22 0.61 -12.55
CA LEU A 43 2.60 0.95 -11.27
C LEU A 43 3.66 1.19 -10.19
N ALA A 44 4.65 0.30 -10.09
CA ALA A 44 5.74 0.41 -9.12
C ALA A 44 6.52 1.72 -9.25
N ASN A 45 6.83 2.15 -10.49
CA ASN A 45 7.52 3.41 -10.73
C ASN A 45 6.68 4.63 -10.32
N GLN A 46 5.35 4.59 -10.54
CA GLN A 46 4.47 5.67 -10.08
C GLN A 46 4.42 5.76 -8.55
N ILE A 47 4.34 4.60 -7.88
CA ILE A 47 4.41 4.53 -6.41
C ILE A 47 5.74 5.10 -5.91
N ALA A 48 6.87 4.76 -6.54
CA ALA A 48 8.18 5.28 -6.15
C ALA A 48 8.25 6.81 -6.22
N VAL A 49 7.73 7.43 -7.28
CA VAL A 49 7.68 8.89 -7.40
C VAL A 49 6.87 9.53 -6.27
N LEU A 50 5.70 8.97 -5.96
CA LEU A 50 4.85 9.47 -4.87
C LEU A 50 5.51 9.27 -3.49
N ALA A 51 6.15 8.14 -3.26
CA ALA A 51 6.86 7.84 -2.02
C ALA A 51 7.97 8.86 -1.74
N GLU A 52 8.77 9.21 -2.75
CA GLU A 52 9.82 10.23 -2.64
C GLU A 52 9.24 11.63 -2.39
N GLN A 53 8.15 11.99 -3.06
CA GLN A 53 7.50 13.29 -2.84
C GLN A 53 6.95 13.45 -1.42
N GLN A 54 6.55 12.35 -0.78
CA GLN A 54 5.97 12.35 0.56
C GLN A 54 7.00 12.02 1.65
N ASP A 55 8.25 11.72 1.30
CA ASP A 55 9.28 11.18 2.21
C ASP A 55 8.76 10.01 3.06
N HIS A 56 7.98 9.13 2.42
CA HIS A 56 7.34 7.99 3.08
C HIS A 56 7.30 6.77 2.17
N HIS A 57 8.18 5.81 2.46
CA HIS A 57 8.45 4.68 1.58
C HIS A 57 7.69 3.42 1.99
N PRO A 58 6.91 2.81 1.08
CA PRO A 58 6.30 1.51 1.33
C PRO A 58 7.32 0.37 1.16
N GLN A 59 7.03 -0.78 1.76
CA GLN A 59 7.66 -2.03 1.32
C GLN A 59 6.99 -2.51 0.04
N LEU A 60 7.65 -2.33 -1.10
CA LEU A 60 7.12 -2.67 -2.42
C LEU A 60 7.73 -3.98 -2.95
N ASN A 61 6.89 -4.96 -3.26
CA ASN A 61 7.31 -6.22 -3.90
C ASN A 61 6.69 -6.33 -5.30
N VAL A 62 7.51 -6.61 -6.31
CA VAL A 62 7.09 -6.86 -7.69
C VAL A 62 7.61 -8.24 -8.10
N SER A 63 6.70 -9.13 -8.49
CA SER A 63 7.04 -10.50 -8.93
C SER A 63 6.31 -10.87 -10.22
N TRP A 64 6.80 -11.93 -10.90
CA TRP A 64 6.19 -12.50 -12.10
C TRP A 64 5.97 -13.99 -11.92
N GLY A 65 4.76 -14.47 -12.22
CA GLY A 65 4.38 -15.85 -11.94
C GLY A 65 4.28 -16.07 -10.44
N SER A 66 3.07 -16.35 -9.96
CA SER A 66 2.82 -16.75 -8.58
C SER A 66 3.39 -18.12 -8.28
#